data_AF-A0A7G8V3H3-F1
#
_entry.id   AF-A0A7G8V3H3-F1
#
_cell.length_a   1.000
_cell.length_b   1.000
_cell.length_c   1.000
_cell.angle_alpha   90.00
_cell.angle_beta   90.00
_cell.angle_gamma   90.00
#
_symmetry.space_group_name_H-M   'P 1'
#
loop_
_entity.id
_entity.type
_entity.pdbx_description
1 polymer ?
#
loop_
_entity_poly.entity_id
_entity_poly.type
_entity_poly.pdbx_seq_one_letter_code
_entity_poly.pdbx_strand_id
1 'polypeptide(L)'
;MSCSSANNKPLSIRFSSDSTSIVFSAIDQAGLWQVQSRPGADTAHADLISVLETPSDEDSTGMEHEVAGKLEVTDSSLVFKPEKSFISGKNYLVISYMNANFANTSKLISGRLNHSVKPQQVVLKR
;
A
#
# COMPACT_ATOMS: atom_id res chain seq x y z
N MET A 1 19.34 -17.27 25.18
CA MET A 1 18.31 -17.24 24.11
C MET A 1 18.10 -15.80 23.72
N SER A 2 18.52 -15.38 22.52
CA SER A 2 18.12 -14.09 21.97
C SER A 2 18.24 -14.15 20.46
N CYS A 3 17.22 -14.71 19.82
CA CYS A 3 17.03 -14.51 18.39
C CYS A 3 16.41 -13.13 18.22
N SER A 4 17.25 -12.10 18.11
CA SER A 4 16.84 -10.79 17.58
C SER A 4 16.48 -10.97 16.11
N SER A 5 15.27 -11.48 15.89
CA SER A 5 14.64 -11.53 14.59
C SER A 5 14.23 -10.09 14.30
N ALA A 6 15.16 -9.29 13.76
CA ALA A 6 14.78 -8.07 13.06
C ALA A 6 13.67 -8.50 12.10
N ASN A 7 12.45 -8.05 12.37
CA ASN A 7 11.23 -8.48 11.69
C ASN A 7 11.23 -7.82 10.30
N ASN A 8 12.19 -8.22 9.47
CA ASN A 8 12.47 -7.67 8.16
C ASN A 8 11.58 -8.34 7.10
N LYS A 9 10.33 -8.65 7.49
CA LYS A 9 9.35 -9.23 6.57
C LYS A 9 9.00 -8.15 5.55
N PRO A 10 9.09 -8.43 4.24
CA PRO A 10 8.66 -7.47 3.24
C PRO A 10 7.17 -7.19 3.42
N LEU A 11 6.75 -5.95 3.14
CA LEU A 11 5.35 -5.55 3.18
C LEU A 11 4.52 -6.53 2.36
N SER A 12 3.53 -7.15 2.98
CA SER A 12 2.65 -8.11 2.33
C SER A 12 1.42 -7.39 1.80
N ILE A 13 1.32 -7.30 0.48
CA ILE A 13 0.22 -6.67 -0.25
C ILE A 13 -0.62 -7.77 -0.89
N ARG A 14 -1.89 -7.91 -0.49
CA ARG A 14 -2.80 -8.96 -0.99
C ARG A 14 -4.23 -8.46 -1.05
N PHE A 15 -5.08 -9.11 -1.83
CA PHE A 15 -6.52 -8.92 -1.67
C PHE A 15 -6.98 -9.45 -0.30
N SER A 16 -8.03 -8.82 0.24
CA SER A 16 -8.78 -9.36 1.36
C SER A 16 -9.41 -10.71 0.97
N SER A 17 -9.79 -11.52 1.96
CA SER A 17 -10.38 -12.84 1.73
C SER A 17 -11.67 -12.80 0.90
N ASP A 18 -12.40 -11.67 0.96
CA ASP A 18 -13.61 -11.40 0.18
C ASP A 18 -13.31 -10.70 -1.17
N SER A 19 -12.05 -10.42 -1.48
CA SER A 19 -11.59 -9.74 -2.70
C SER A 19 -12.26 -8.39 -2.97
N THR A 20 -12.74 -7.72 -1.92
CA THR A 20 -13.35 -6.38 -2.00
C THR A 20 -12.36 -5.27 -1.71
N SER A 21 -11.27 -5.57 -1.01
CA SER A 21 -10.31 -4.61 -0.48
C SER A 21 -8.87 -5.11 -0.67
N ILE A 22 -7.88 -4.23 -0.57
CA ILE A 22 -6.45 -4.61 -0.56
C ILE A 22 -5.93 -4.44 0.86
N VAL A 23 -5.32 -5.50 1.39
CA VAL A 23 -4.77 -5.54 2.74
C VAL A 23 -3.24 -5.48 2.66
N PHE A 24 -2.69 -4.49 3.37
CA PHE A 24 -1.27 -4.30 3.58
C PHE A 24 -0.94 -4.77 5.00
N SER A 25 -0.18 -5.83 5.08
CA SER A 25 0.18 -6.53 6.34
C SER A 25 1.70 -6.66 6.45
N ALA A 26 2.18 -7.10 7.60
CA ALA A 26 3.62 -7.08 7.94
C ALA A 26 4.22 -5.66 7.93
N ILE A 27 3.42 -4.67 8.36
CA ILE A 27 3.89 -3.32 8.64
C ILE A 27 4.45 -3.29 10.06
N ASP A 28 5.62 -2.70 10.23
CA ASP A 28 6.20 -2.51 11.56
C ASP A 28 5.36 -1.53 12.39
N GLN A 29 5.25 -1.78 13.70
CA GLN A 29 4.42 -1.00 14.60
C GLN A 29 4.83 0.48 14.60
N ALA A 30 6.14 0.76 14.50
CA ALA A 30 6.64 2.14 14.39
C ALA A 30 6.20 2.82 13.08
N GLY A 31 6.10 2.09 11.98
CA GLY A 31 5.59 2.62 10.71
C GLY A 31 4.09 2.93 10.77
N LEU A 32 3.32 2.08 11.46
CA LEU A 32 1.88 2.26 11.66
C LEU A 32 1.58 3.45 12.58
N TRP A 33 2.34 3.60 13.68
CA TRP A 33 2.25 4.77 14.56
C TRP A 33 2.52 6.08 13.83
N GLN A 34 3.50 6.10 12.93
CA GLN A 34 3.86 7.30 12.18
C GLN A 34 2.78 7.74 11.18
N VAL A 35 2.02 6.77 10.65
CA VAL A 35 0.83 7.02 9.83
C VAL A 35 -0.28 7.60 10.73
N GLN A 36 -0.59 6.96 11.86
CA GLN A 36 -1.65 7.42 12.78
C GLN A 36 -1.34 8.76 13.47
N SER A 37 -0.08 9.06 13.78
CA SER A 37 0.32 10.24 14.55
C SER A 37 0.27 11.54 13.75
N ARG A 38 -0.14 11.51 12.47
CA ARG A 38 -0.21 12.69 11.61
C ARG A 38 -1.61 13.32 11.63
N PRO A 39 -1.72 14.63 11.93
CA PRO A 39 -2.97 15.36 11.73
C PRO A 39 -3.32 15.38 10.24
N GLY A 40 -4.57 15.08 9.88
CA GLY A 40 -5.00 14.99 8.47
C GLY A 40 -4.76 13.63 7.81
N ALA A 41 -4.62 12.57 8.62
CA ALA A 41 -4.53 11.17 8.21
C ALA A 41 -5.42 10.80 7.02
N ASP A 42 -6.70 11.20 7.04
CA ASP A 42 -7.68 10.82 6.02
C ASP A 42 -7.28 11.18 4.57
N THR A 43 -6.56 12.30 4.36
CA THR A 43 -6.09 12.74 3.04
C THR A 43 -4.61 12.52 2.80
N ALA A 44 -3.76 12.65 3.84
CA ALA A 44 -2.32 12.45 3.70
C ALA A 44 -1.91 10.99 3.43
N HIS A 45 -2.82 10.05 3.65
CA HIS A 45 -2.60 8.63 3.37
C HIS A 45 -2.87 8.23 1.92
N ALA A 46 -3.62 9.03 1.18
CA ALA A 46 -3.90 8.77 -0.24
C ALA A 46 -2.62 8.76 -1.08
N ASP A 47 -1.64 9.61 -0.76
CA ASP A 47 -0.38 9.70 -1.51
C ASP A 47 0.58 8.51 -1.24
N LEU A 48 0.31 7.70 -0.21
CA LEU A 48 1.19 6.59 0.17
C LEU A 48 0.92 5.32 -0.63
N ILE A 49 -0.30 5.18 -1.15
CA ILE A 49 -0.77 3.99 -1.86
C ILE A 49 -1.54 4.43 -3.10
N SER A 50 -1.05 4.03 -4.26
CA SER A 50 -1.75 4.21 -5.53
C SER A 50 -2.15 2.84 -6.07
N VAL A 51 -3.42 2.71 -6.47
CA VAL A 51 -3.95 1.49 -7.07
C VAL A 51 -4.40 1.82 -8.48
N LEU A 52 -3.81 1.13 -9.44
CA LEU A 52 -4.08 1.31 -10.87
C LEU A 52 -4.71 0.03 -11.40
N GLU A 53 -5.86 0.14 -12.06
CA GLU A 53 -6.39 -0.91 -12.91
C GLU A 53 -5.58 -0.92 -14.21
N THR A 54 -4.86 -2.01 -14.43
CA THR A 54 -4.10 -2.24 -15.65
C THR A 54 -4.90 -3.17 -16.57
N PRO A 55 -4.81 -3.00 -17.89
CA PRO A 55 -5.46 -3.92 -18.80
C PRO A 55 -4.90 -5.33 -18.65
N SER A 56 -5.72 -6.31 -18.98
CA SER A 56 -5.35 -7.72 -18.93
C SER A 56 -4.26 -8.02 -19.96
N ASP A 57 -3.50 -9.11 -19.76
CA ASP A 57 -2.38 -9.49 -20.64
C ASP A 57 -2.79 -9.67 -22.13
N GLU A 58 -4.10 -9.83 -22.39
CA GLU A 58 -4.71 -9.98 -23.72
C GLU A 58 -5.10 -8.65 -24.40
N ASP A 59 -5.07 -7.52 -23.68
CA ASP A 59 -5.49 -6.21 -24.20
C ASP A 59 -4.42 -5.15 -23.94
N SER A 60 -3.37 -5.14 -24.76
CA SER A 60 -2.28 -4.17 -24.68
C SER A 60 -2.67 -2.74 -25.11
N THR A 61 -3.93 -2.49 -25.45
CA THR A 61 -4.42 -1.17 -25.91
C THR A 61 -5.18 -0.39 -24.84
N GLY A 62 -5.53 -1.03 -23.73
CA GLY A 62 -6.20 -0.38 -22.62
C GLY A 62 -5.29 0.62 -21.90
N MET A 63 -5.87 1.76 -21.50
CA MET A 63 -5.19 2.72 -20.63
C MET A 63 -5.26 2.25 -19.17
N GLU A 64 -4.22 2.57 -18.40
CA GLU A 64 -4.25 2.39 -16.94
C GLU A 64 -5.23 3.39 -16.33
N HIS A 65 -6.09 2.91 -15.43
CA HIS A 65 -7.07 3.75 -14.75
C HIS A 65 -6.82 3.75 -13.26
N GLU A 66 -6.76 4.93 -12.65
CA GLU A 66 -6.65 5.03 -11.20
C GLU A 66 -7.93 4.55 -10.51
N VAL A 67 -7.77 3.65 -9.54
CA VAL A 67 -8.84 3.15 -8.70
C VAL A 67 -8.96 4.07 -7.49
N ALA A 68 -9.96 4.94 -7.51
CA ALA A 68 -10.29 5.76 -6.35
C ALA A 68 -10.69 4.88 -5.16
N GLY A 69 -10.26 5.26 -3.96
CA GLY A 69 -10.54 4.50 -2.75
C GLY A 69 -10.13 5.25 -1.48
N LYS A 70 -10.45 4.64 -0.35
CA LYS A 70 -10.11 5.14 0.99
C LYS A 70 -9.17 4.18 1.67
N LEU A 71 -8.22 4.73 2.42
CA LEU A 71 -7.32 3.94 3.24
C LEU A 71 -7.80 3.96 4.69
N GLU A 72 -8.00 2.77 5.26
CA GLU A 72 -8.30 2.58 6.67
C GLU A 72 -7.08 2.01 7.38
N VAL A 73 -6.70 2.65 8.49
CA VAL A 73 -5.62 2.19 9.35
C VAL A 73 -6.21 1.34 10.48
N THR A 74 -5.74 0.11 10.63
CA THR A 74 -6.08 -0.78 11.76
C THR A 74 -4.87 -0.92 12.69
N ASP A 75 -5.01 -1.63 13.81
CA ASP A 75 -3.94 -1.78 14.81
C ASP A 75 -2.65 -2.44 14.28
N SER A 76 -2.75 -3.25 13.22
CA SER A 76 -1.60 -4.00 12.68
C SER A 76 -1.55 -4.10 11.15
N SER A 77 -2.50 -3.47 10.45
CA SER A 77 -2.60 -3.53 8.99
C SER A 77 -3.23 -2.27 8.42
N LEU A 78 -3.03 -2.04 7.13
CA LEU A 78 -3.79 -1.05 6.37
C LEU A 78 -4.72 -1.74 5.40
N VAL A 79 -5.91 -1.18 5.24
CA VAL A 79 -6.93 -1.71 4.35
C VAL A 79 -7.31 -0.61 3.37
N PHE A 80 -6.98 -0.80 2.10
CA PHE A 80 -7.46 0.05 1.03
C PHE A 80 -8.81 -0.48 0.55
N LYS A 81 -9.84 0.35 0.70
CA LYS A 81 -11.20 0.08 0.22
C LYS A 81 -11.45 0.90 -1.04
N PRO A 82 -11.57 0.27 -2.21
CA PRO A 82 -11.88 1.01 -3.42
C PRO A 82 -13.33 1.54 -3.35
N GLU A 83 -13.61 2.67 -3.99
CA GLU A 83 -14.97 3.20 -4.11
C GLU A 83 -15.87 2.30 -4.95
N LYS A 84 -15.26 1.60 -5.92
CA LYS A 84 -15.90 0.59 -6.75
C LYS A 84 -15.23 -0.75 -6.51
N SER A 85 -16.03 -1.81 -6.40
CA SER A 85 -15.50 -3.16 -6.24
C SER A 85 -14.59 -3.53 -7.41
N PHE A 86 -13.48 -4.21 -7.10
CA PHE A 86 -12.59 -4.76 -8.12
C PHE A 86 -13.36 -5.67 -9.09
N ILE A 87 -12.93 -5.71 -10.34
CA ILE A 87 -13.52 -6.49 -11.43
C ILE A 87 -12.72 -7.80 -11.57
N SER A 88 -13.42 -8.93 -11.71
CA SER A 88 -12.73 -10.22 -11.90
C SER A 88 -12.17 -10.32 -13.31
N GLY A 89 -10.98 -10.92 -13.46
CA GLY A 89 -10.26 -10.99 -14.73
C GLY A 89 -9.44 -9.73 -15.06
N LYS A 90 -9.38 -8.76 -14.14
CA LYS A 90 -8.55 -7.55 -14.25
C LYS A 90 -7.30 -7.66 -13.38
N ASN A 91 -6.27 -6.94 -13.81
CA ASN A 91 -5.00 -6.81 -13.11
C ASN A 91 -4.96 -5.45 -12.40
N TYR A 92 -4.52 -5.45 -11.15
CA TYR A 92 -4.41 -4.26 -10.32
C TYR A 92 -2.97 -4.05 -9.91
N LEU A 93 -2.34 -3.00 -10.41
CA LEU A 93 -1.03 -2.57 -9.99
C LEU A 93 -1.15 -1.74 -8.71
N VAL A 94 -0.62 -2.28 -7.63
CA VAL A 94 -0.57 -1.61 -6.33
C VAL A 94 0.84 -1.07 -6.12
N ILE A 95 0.93 0.25 -5.95
CA ILE A 95 2.16 0.98 -5.69
C ILE A 95 2.10 1.47 -4.25
N SER A 96 3.03 1.02 -3.41
CA SER A 96 3.12 1.43 -2.01
C SER A 96 4.46 2.06 -1.70
N TYR A 97 4.44 3.22 -1.06
CA TYR A 97 5.64 3.89 -0.55
C TYR A 97 5.95 3.49 0.91
N MET A 98 5.24 2.50 1.44
CA MET A 98 5.33 2.04 2.84
C MET A 98 6.28 0.85 3.00
N ASN A 99 7.56 1.01 2.68
CA ASN A 99 8.49 -0.10 2.86
C ASN A 99 8.68 -0.45 4.36
N ALA A 100 9.14 -1.67 4.65
CA ALA A 100 9.36 -2.17 6.02
C ALA A 100 10.40 -1.35 6.84
N ASN A 101 11.10 -0.41 6.21
CA ASN A 101 12.02 0.53 6.85
C ASN A 101 11.42 1.93 7.07
N PHE A 102 10.11 2.08 6.91
CA PHE A 102 9.42 3.36 7.04
C PHE A 102 9.70 4.07 8.38
N ALA A 103 9.80 3.28 9.47
CA ALA A 103 10.14 3.75 10.80
C ALA A 103 11.51 4.47 10.88
N ASN A 104 12.51 4.01 10.12
CA ASN A 104 13.83 4.66 10.02
C ASN A 104 13.83 5.88 9.09
N THR A 105 12.70 6.14 8.45
CA THR A 105 12.59 7.16 7.41
C THR A 105 11.65 8.30 7.78
N SER A 106 11.53 8.61 9.07
CA SER A 106 10.94 9.85 9.59
C SER A 106 11.47 11.13 8.93
N LYS A 107 12.59 11.05 8.19
CA LYS A 107 13.17 12.11 7.35
C LYS A 107 12.62 12.21 5.91
N LEU A 108 11.86 11.24 5.40
CA LEU A 108 11.41 11.20 3.99
C LEU A 108 10.17 12.04 3.72
N ILE A 109 9.33 12.27 4.73
CA ILE A 109 7.95 12.75 4.54
C ILE A 109 7.79 14.17 5.07
N SER A 110 8.91 14.86 5.34
CA SER A 110 9.00 16.27 5.72
C SER A 110 8.73 17.23 4.55
N GLY A 111 8.02 16.80 3.50
CA GLY A 111 7.68 17.62 2.33
C GLY A 111 8.69 17.56 1.16
N ARG A 112 9.68 16.66 1.21
CA ARG A 112 10.54 16.34 0.06
C ARG A 112 10.67 14.83 0.00
N LEU A 113 9.81 14.18 -0.79
CA LEU A 113 9.98 12.78 -1.19
C LEU A 113 11.40 12.65 -1.76
N ASN A 114 12.32 12.18 -0.91
CA ASN A 114 13.71 12.05 -1.29
C ASN A 114 13.73 10.97 -2.39
N HIS A 115 14.32 11.25 -3.56
CA HIS A 115 14.37 10.34 -4.72
C HIS A 115 14.98 8.95 -4.44
N SER A 116 15.38 8.66 -3.20
CA SER A 116 15.96 7.40 -2.75
C SER A 116 14.94 6.35 -2.30
N VAL A 117 13.65 6.69 -2.21
CA VAL A 117 12.59 5.75 -1.82
C VAL A 117 12.09 5.02 -3.04
N LYS A 118 12.44 3.73 -3.15
CA LYS A 118 11.86 2.89 -4.18
C LYS A 118 10.47 2.44 -3.72
N PRO A 119 9.39 2.77 -4.44
CA PRO A 119 8.08 2.21 -4.15
C PRO A 119 8.11 0.70 -4.33
N GLN A 120 7.37 -0.01 -3.49
CA GLN A 120 7.06 -1.40 -3.71
C GLN A 120 5.87 -1.50 -4.66
N GLN A 121 6.08 -2.17 -5.78
CA GLN A 121 5.04 -2.40 -6.78
C GLN A 121 4.66 -3.88 -6.77
N VAL A 122 3.36 -4.17 -6.69
CA VAL A 122 2.82 -5.52 -6.73
C VAL A 122 1.62 -5.54 -7.66
N VAL A 123 1.64 -6.44 -8.64
CA VAL A 123 0.48 -6.71 -9.50
C VAL A 123 -0.36 -7.77 -8.83
N LEU A 124 -1.61 -7.44 -8.52
CA LEU A 124 -2.61 -8.35 -7.99
C LEU A 124 -3.58 -8.73 -9.11
N LYS A 125 -3.86 -10.02 -9.25
CA LYS A 125 -4.86 -10.55 -10.20
C LYS A 125 -6.11 -10.96 -9.43
N ARG A 126 -7.28 -10.56 -9.92
CA ARG A 126 -8.58 -10.92 -9.34
C ARG A 126 -9.34 -11.92 -10.19
#